data_AF-A0A3D3T7S7-F1
#
_entry.id   AF-A0A3D3T7S7-F1
#
_cell.length_a   1.000
_cell.length_b   1.000
_cell.length_c   1.000
_cell.angle_alpha   90.00
_cell.angle_beta   90.00
_cell.angle_gamma   90.00
#
_symmetry.space_group_name_H-M   'P 1'
#
loop_
_entity.id
_entity.type
_entity.pdbx_description
1 polymer ?
#
loop_
_entity_poly.entity_id
_entity_poly.type
_entity_poly.pdbx_seq_one_letter_code
_entity_poly.pdbx_strand_id
1 'polypeptide(L)'
;MIVQKLEPSAHKAGRWLVWLEDGSLIRLREGDVVALGLYPGKELSDGEGEALAAAQRRGKLWEKGLELLAARPMSRQELVEKLSVPRRPRRRPGVLPDLE
;
A
#
# COMPACT_ATOMS: atom_id res chain seq x y z
N MET A 1 -10.94 2.37 15.15
CA MET A 1 -10.49 1.22 14.32
C MET A 1 -9.31 0.55 15.02
N ILE A 2 -9.28 -0.76 15.22
CA ILE A 2 -8.24 -1.43 16.04
C ILE A 2 -7.29 -2.26 15.18
N VAL A 3 -5.99 -2.24 15.51
CA VAL A 3 -5.00 -3.17 14.95
C VAL A 3 -5.13 -4.53 15.63
N GLN A 4 -5.63 -5.54 14.93
CA GLN A 4 -5.72 -6.90 15.48
C GLN A 4 -4.39 -7.64 15.47
N LYS A 5 -3.66 -7.55 14.36
CA LYS A 5 -2.44 -8.33 14.14
C LYS A 5 -1.45 -7.54 13.31
N LEU A 6 -0.17 -7.78 13.57
CA LEU A 6 0.94 -7.15 12.89
C LEU A 6 2.04 -8.19 12.66
N GLU A 7 2.41 -8.45 11.41
CA GLU A 7 3.47 -9.41 11.08
C GLU A 7 4.34 -8.92 9.92
N PRO A 8 5.65 -9.26 9.92
CA PRO A 8 6.48 -9.10 8.75
C PRO A 8 6.01 -10.04 7.63
N SER A 9 6.14 -9.60 6.39
CA SER A 9 5.80 -10.40 5.22
C SER A 9 6.88 -11.46 4.97
N ALA A 10 6.48 -12.73 4.91
CA ALA A 10 7.38 -13.83 4.57
C ALA A 10 7.96 -13.74 3.14
N HIS A 11 7.29 -13.06 2.21
CA HIS A 11 7.67 -13.02 0.79
C HIS A 11 8.45 -11.78 0.38
N LYS A 12 8.38 -10.69 1.16
CA LYS A 12 9.00 -9.41 0.79
C LYS A 12 9.60 -8.76 2.02
N ALA A 13 10.92 -8.71 2.07
CA ALA A 13 11.67 -8.04 3.12
C ALA A 13 11.23 -6.57 3.29
N GLY A 14 11.19 -6.09 4.53
CA GLY A 14 10.77 -4.73 4.87
C GLY A 14 9.28 -4.44 4.66
N ARG A 15 8.47 -5.41 4.24
CA ARG A 15 7.00 -5.29 4.14
C ARG A 15 6.34 -5.88 5.37
N TRP A 16 5.34 -5.16 5.86
CA TRP A 16 4.55 -5.56 7.01
C TRP A 16 3.07 -5.67 6.62
N LEU A 17 2.42 -6.62 7.26
CA LEU A 17 1.01 -6.94 7.14
C LEU A 17 0.31 -6.49 8.43
N VAL A 18 -0.65 -5.58 8.27
CA VAL A 18 -1.46 -5.04 9.37
C VAL A 18 -2.88 -5.49 9.16
N TRP A 19 -3.39 -6.31 10.07
CA TRP A 19 -4.81 -6.69 10.09
C TRP A 19 -5.55 -5.79 11.05
N LEU A 20 -6.67 -5.28 10.58
CA LEU A 20 -7.57 -4.44 11.35
C LEU A 20 -8.78 -5.25 11.84
N GLU A 21 -9.51 -4.72 12.81
CA GLU A 21 -10.70 -5.35 13.40
C GLU A 21 -11.81 -5.64 12.39
N ASP A 22 -11.98 -4.76 11.41
CA ASP A 22 -12.95 -4.88 10.32
C ASP A 22 -12.58 -5.99 9.29
N GLY A 23 -11.47 -6.71 9.50
CA GLY A 23 -10.95 -7.71 8.58
C GLY A 23 -10.08 -7.14 7.45
N SER A 24 -9.86 -5.82 7.41
CA SER A 24 -9.02 -5.19 6.40
C SER A 24 -7.55 -5.57 6.57
N LEU A 25 -6.88 -5.86 5.44
CA LEU A 25 -5.44 -6.10 5.39
C LEU A 25 -4.71 -4.94 4.72
N ILE A 26 -3.92 -4.20 5.50
CA ILE A 26 -3.10 -3.09 5.03
C ILE A 26 -1.65 -3.54 4.92
N ARG A 27 -1.02 -3.23 3.78
CA ARG A 27 0.39 -3.49 3.52
C ARG A 27 1.17 -2.22 3.73
N LEU A 28 2.11 -2.24 4.66
CA LEU A 28 2.98 -1.11 4.98
C LEU A 28 4.44 -1.49 4.79
N ARG A 29 5.30 -0.47 4.75
CA ARG A 29 6.74 -0.67 4.94
C ARG A 29 7.05 -0.63 6.42
N GLU A 30 8.16 -1.24 6.79
CA GLU A 30 8.65 -1.26 8.17
C GLU A 30 8.75 0.13 8.79
N GLY A 31 9.34 1.10 8.09
CA GLY A 31 9.44 2.47 8.59
C GLY A 31 8.08 3.15 8.81
N ASP A 32 7.05 2.78 8.05
CA ASP A 32 5.70 3.33 8.24
C ASP A 32 5.02 2.71 9.49
N VAL A 33 5.31 1.44 9.82
CA VAL A 33 4.85 0.78 11.06
C VAL A 33 5.43 1.47 12.29
N VAL A 34 6.74 1.76 12.26
CA VAL A 34 7.44 2.44 13.37
C VAL A 34 6.97 3.88 13.50
N ALA A 35 6.85 4.63 12.39
CA ALA A 35 6.44 6.03 12.42
C ALA A 35 5.01 6.24 12.94
N LEU A 36 4.12 5.27 12.71
CA LEU A 36 2.74 5.29 13.21
C LEU A 36 2.60 4.62 14.59
N GLY A 37 3.70 4.09 15.15
CA GLY A 37 3.70 3.40 16.44
C GLY A 37 2.69 2.27 16.50
N LEU A 38 2.58 1.43 15.46
CA LEU A 38 1.57 0.38 15.39
C LEU A 38 1.95 -0.83 16.26
N TYR A 39 0.97 -1.33 17.00
CA TYR A 39 1.06 -2.58 17.77
C TYR A 39 -0.32 -3.24 17.87
N PRO A 40 -0.42 -4.57 18.08
CA PRO A 40 -1.69 -5.26 18.29
C PRO A 40 -2.45 -4.68 19.50
N GLY A 41 -3.74 -4.43 19.34
CA GLY A 41 -4.60 -3.78 20.33
C GLY A 41 -4.59 -2.25 20.30
N LYS A 42 -3.78 -1.61 19.43
CA LYS A 42 -3.81 -0.15 19.28
C LYS A 42 -5.13 0.29 18.66
N GLU A 43 -5.83 1.16 19.35
CA GLU A 43 -6.93 1.94 18.78
C GLU A 43 -6.36 3.08 17.93
N LEU A 44 -6.88 3.21 16.72
CA LEU A 44 -6.56 4.28 15.78
C LEU A 44 -7.69 5.31 15.83
N SER A 45 -7.29 6.55 16.11
CA SER A 45 -8.12 7.73 15.85
C SER A 45 -8.35 7.91 14.34
N ASP A 46 -9.33 8.75 13.97
CA ASP A 46 -9.60 9.05 12.55
C ASP A 46 -8.37 9.61 11.84
N GLY A 47 -7.64 10.52 12.50
CA GLY A 47 -6.39 11.07 11.97
C GLY A 47 -5.29 10.02 11.77
N GLU A 48 -5.16 9.06 12.67
CA GLU A 48 -4.22 7.93 12.50
C GLU A 48 -4.69 6.97 11.40
N GLY A 49 -6.00 6.79 11.23
CA GLY A 49 -6.59 6.03 10.13
C GLY A 49 -6.28 6.67 8.77
N GLU A 50 -6.39 7.99 8.66
CA GLU A 50 -5.99 8.73 7.47
C GLU A 50 -4.48 8.64 7.21
N ALA A 51 -3.67 8.78 8.26
CA ALA A 51 -2.21 8.64 8.18
C ALA A 51 -1.81 7.23 7.71
N LEU A 52 -2.50 6.20 8.19
CA LEU A 52 -2.33 4.81 7.76
C LEU A 52 -2.66 4.63 6.28
N ALA A 53 -3.79 5.19 5.82
CA ALA A 53 -4.17 5.17 4.42
C ALA A 53 -3.16 5.93 3.53
N ALA A 54 -2.66 7.07 4.00
CA ALA A 54 -1.62 7.84 3.31
C ALA A 54 -0.29 7.08 3.23
N ALA A 55 0.12 6.41 4.32
CA ALA A 55 1.29 5.55 4.35
C ALA A 55 1.17 4.39 3.35
N GLN A 56 -0.01 3.75 3.29
CA GLN A 56 -0.26 2.68 2.32
C GLN A 56 -0.13 3.18 0.86
N ARG A 57 -0.69 4.36 0.54
CA ARG A 57 -0.57 4.97 -0.80
C ARG A 57 0.89 5.30 -1.14
N ARG A 58 1.60 5.93 -0.20
CA ARG A 58 3.02 6.30 -0.35
C ARG A 58 3.90 5.07 -0.52
N GLY A 59 3.67 3.99 0.23
CA GLY A 59 4.36 2.71 0.07
C GLY A 59 4.19 2.12 -1.33
N LYS A 60 2.96 2.08 -1.86
CA LYS A 60 2.69 1.62 -3.24
C LYS A 60 3.45 2.45 -4.29
N LEU A 61 3.55 3.77 -4.09
CA LEU A 61 4.28 4.66 -4.99
C LEU A 61 5.79 4.40 -4.93
N TRP A 62 6.34 4.25 -3.73
CA TRP A 62 7.75 3.90 -3.53
C TRP A 62 8.11 2.56 -4.17
N GLU A 63 7.28 1.54 -4.00
CA GLU A 63 7.48 0.23 -4.65
C GLU A 63 7.52 0.35 -6.17
N LYS A 64 6.58 1.10 -6.76
CA LYS A 64 6.55 1.35 -8.20
C LYS A 64 7.80 2.09 -8.67
N GLY A 65 8.24 3.10 -7.92
CA GLY A 65 9.44 3.86 -8.25
C GLY A 65 10.70 3.00 -8.20
N LEU A 66 10.83 2.17 -7.15
CA LEU A 66 11.94 1.24 -7.02
C LEU A 66 11.96 0.20 -8.14
N GLU A 67 10.82 -0.39 -8.48
CA GLU A 67 10.67 -1.35 -9.59
C GLU A 67 11.11 -0.72 -10.92
N LEU A 68 10.68 0.52 -11.19
CA LEU A 68 11.05 1.25 -12.39
C LEU A 68 12.57 1.50 -12.46
N LEU A 69 13.15 2.01 -11.37
CA LEU A 69 14.58 2.36 -11.30
C LEU A 69 15.49 1.13 -11.32
N ALA A 70 15.05 0.01 -10.72
CA ALA A 70 15.79 -1.25 -10.76
C ALA A 70 15.81 -1.87 -12.16
N ALA A 71 14.78 -1.63 -12.97
CA ALA A 71 14.71 -2.17 -14.33
C ALA A 71 15.66 -1.45 -15.30
N ARG A 72 15.81 -0.12 -15.20
CA ARG A 72 16.79 0.66 -15.96
C ARG A 72 17.01 2.08 -15.41
N PRO A 73 18.14 2.72 -15.75
CA PRO A 73 18.32 4.16 -15.55
C PRO A 73 17.22 4.98 -16.24
N MET A 74 16.81 6.07 -15.59
CA MET A 74 15.85 7.05 -16.11
C MET A 74 16.09 8.43 -15.50
N SER A 75 15.62 9.46 -16.21
CA SER A 75 15.66 10.83 -15.68
C SER A 75 14.61 11.03 -14.59
N ARG A 76 14.81 12.07 -13.77
CA ARG A 76 13.83 12.48 -12.76
C ARG A 76 12.47 12.79 -13.38
N GLN A 77 12.45 13.50 -14.52
CA GLN A 77 11.21 13.85 -15.22
C GLN A 77 10.48 12.60 -15.68
N GLU A 78 11.17 11.67 -16.33
CA GLU A 78 10.59 10.41 -16.80
C GLU A 78 10.00 9.60 -15.64
N LEU A 79 10.71 9.54 -14.51
CA LEU A 79 10.21 8.86 -13.31
C LEU A 79 8.92 9.51 -12.79
N VAL A 80 8.89 10.84 -12.67
CA VAL A 80 7.72 11.58 -12.20
C VAL A 80 6.51 11.36 -13.11
N GLU A 81 6.68 11.44 -14.43
CA GLU A 81 5.63 11.17 -15.40
C GLU A 81 5.06 9.76 -15.22
N LYS A 82 5.93 8.74 -15.17
CA LYS A 82 5.51 7.34 -14.97
C LYS A 82 4.80 7.13 -13.64
N LEU A 83 5.25 7.78 -12.57
CA LEU A 83 4.63 7.68 -11.25
C LEU A 83 3.25 8.35 -11.20
N SER A 84 3.09 9.48 -11.90
CA SER A 84 1.85 10.28 -11.91
C SER A 84 0.73 9.68 -12.75
N VAL A 85 1.06 8.86 -13.76
CA VAL A 85 0.04 8.16 -14.56
C VAL A 85 -0.74 7.18 -13.69
N PRO A 86 -2.09 7.34 -13.56
CA PRO A 86 -2.94 6.38 -12.87
C PRO A 86 -2.77 5.00 -13.48
N ARG A 87 -2.72 3.95 -12.65
CA ARG A 87 -2.74 2.59 -13.18
C ARG A 87 -4.03 2.45 -13.98
N ARG A 88 -3.93 2.21 -15.30
CA ARG A 88 -5.10 1.81 -16.09
C ARG A 88 -5.73 0.62 -15.35
N PRO A 89 -7.03 0.67 -15.04
CA PRO A 89 -7.67 -0.46 -14.40
C PRO A 89 -7.38 -1.68 -15.25
N ARG A 90 -6.86 -2.75 -14.64
CA ARG A 90 -6.76 -4.04 -15.30
C ARG A 90 -8.18 -4.37 -15.73
N ARG A 91 -8.44 -4.37 -17.05
CA ARG A 91 -9.72 -4.78 -17.62
C ARG A 91 -9.97 -6.19 -17.09
N ARG A 92 -10.91 -6.36 -16.15
CA ARG A 92 -11.31 -7.69 -15.70
C ARG A 92 -11.93 -8.36 -16.93
N PRO A 93 -11.37 -9.46 -17.46
CA PRO A 93 -12.07 -10.22 -18.48
C PRO A 93 -13.32 -10.83 -17.83
N GLY A 94 -14.50 -10.58 -18.41
CA GLY A 94 -15.68 -11.40 -18.14
C GLY A 94 -16.65 -10.93 -17.06
N VAL A 95 -17.25 -9.75 -17.22
CA VAL A 95 -18.64 -9.57 -16.77
C VAL A 95 -19.41 -9.09 -17.99
N LEU A 96 -20.09 -10.01 -18.67
CA LEU A 96 -21.14 -9.67 -19.61
C LEU A 96 -22.29 -9.09 -18.78
N PRO A 97 -22.85 -7.93 -19.14
CA PRO A 97 -24.10 -7.49 -18.52
C PRO A 97 -25.19 -8.48 -18.92
N ASP A 98 -25.91 -8.98 -17.93
CA ASP A 98 -27.13 -9.75 -18.17
C ASP A 98 -28.08 -8.86 -18.98
N LEU A 99 -28.39 -9.31 -20.20
CA LEU A 99 -29.40 -8.70 -21.05
C LEU A 99 -30.75 -9.24 -20.61
N GLU A 100 -31.46 -8.46 -19.80
CA GLU A 100 -32.93 -8.52 -19.71
C GLU A 100 -33.55 -7.56 -20.72
#